data_AF-A0AA96D8C2-F1
#
_entry.id   AF-A0AA96D8C2-F1
#
_cell.length_a   1.000
_cell.length_b   1.000
_cell.length_c   1.000
_cell.angle_alpha   90.00
_cell.angle_beta   90.00
_cell.angle_gamma   90.00
#
_symmetry.space_group_name_H-M   'P 1'
#
loop_
_entity.id
_entity.type
_entity.pdbx_description
1 polymer ?
#
loop_
_entity_poly.entity_id
_entity_poly.type
_entity_poly.pdbx_seq_one_letter_code
_entity_poly.pdbx_strand_id
1 'polypeptide(L)' 'MKKTFKANNISCKSCANLIKGSLEDSFGEIEVNLNTSPKEVTLEIPTEEQEVTFKKEMQELGFEIIDN' A
#
# COMPACT_ATOMS: atom_id res chain seq x y z
N MET A 1 9.52 7.71 7.67
CA MET A 1 10.03 6.41 8.18
C MET A 1 9.41 5.30 7.37
N LYS A 2 10.18 4.27 7.01
CA LYS A 2 9.66 3.14 6.21
C LYS A 2 8.68 2.32 7.06
N LYS A 3 7.45 2.14 6.56
CA LYS A 3 6.37 1.36 7.19
C LYS A 3 5.90 0.25 6.26
N THR A 4 5.49 -0.88 6.83
CA THR A 4 4.96 -2.03 6.11
C THR A 4 3.53 -2.30 6.57
N PHE A 5 2.60 -2.31 5.63
CA PHE A 5 1.18 -2.57 5.89
C PHE A 5 0.79 -3.92 5.32
N LYS A 6 -0.04 -4.68 6.05
CA LYS A 6 -0.66 -5.88 5.50
C LYS A 6 -1.98 -5.52 4.85
N ALA A 7 -2.17 -5.99 3.62
CA ALA A 7 -3.34 -5.70 2.82
C ALA A 7 -3.95 -6.97 2.20
N ASN A 8 -5.27 -6.97 2.11
CA ASN A 8 -6.07 -7.94 1.37
C ASN A 8 -6.38 -7.44 -0.05
N ASN A 9 -6.95 -8.32 -0.87
CA ASN A 9 -7.36 -8.05 -2.25
C ASN A 9 -6.23 -7.73 -3.24
N ILE A 10 -4.96 -7.99 -2.87
CA ILE A 10 -3.80 -7.88 -3.78
C ILE A 10 -3.45 -9.27 -4.34
N SER A 11 -4.16 -9.72 -5.36
CA SER A 11 -4.04 -11.11 -5.85
C SER A 11 -2.98 -11.32 -6.92
N CYS A 12 -2.54 -10.26 -7.63
CA CYS A 12 -1.64 -10.42 -8.77
C CYS A 12 -0.71 -9.21 -8.98
N LYS A 13 0.25 -9.37 -9.91
CA LYS A 13 1.17 -8.31 -10.32
C LYS A 13 0.45 -7.07 -10.84
N SER A 14 -0.70 -7.24 -11.51
CA SER A 14 -1.49 -6.09 -11.99
C SER A 14 -2.08 -5.27 -10.84
N CYS A 15 -2.51 -5.89 -9.74
CA CYS A 15 -2.93 -5.18 -8.53
C CYS A 15 -1.77 -4.38 -7.93
N ALA A 16 -0.58 -4.99 -7.84
CA ALA A 16 0.62 -4.30 -7.37
C ALA A 16 0.97 -3.10 -8.25
N ASN A 17 0.92 -3.26 -9.57
CA ASN A 17 1.17 -2.17 -10.52
C ASN A 17 0.12 -1.07 -10.45
N LEU A 18 -1.15 -1.41 -10.16
CA LEU A 18 -2.20 -0.41 -9.95
C LEU A 18 -1.89 0.45 -8.71
N ILE A 19 -1.59 -0.19 -7.56
CA ILE A 19 -1.20 0.53 -6.34
C ILE A 19 -0.03 1.47 -6.63
N LYS A 20 1.01 0.95 -7.28
CA LYS A 20 2.20 1.73 -7.64
C LYS A 20 1.86 2.90 -8.56
N GLY A 21 1.21 2.64 -9.69
CA GLY A 21 0.87 3.67 -10.67
C GLY A 21 -0.14 4.70 -10.18
N SER A 22 -0.97 4.36 -9.19
CA SER A 22 -1.92 5.30 -8.59
C SER A 22 -1.33 6.13 -7.46
N LEU A 23 -0.38 5.58 -6.69
CA LEU A 23 0.06 6.17 -5.42
C LEU A 23 1.53 6.60 -5.41
N GLU A 24 2.41 6.08 -6.27
CA GLU A 24 3.84 6.43 -6.23
C GLU A 24 4.10 7.93 -6.52
N ASP A 25 3.25 8.58 -7.32
CA ASP A 25 3.34 10.03 -7.56
C ASP A 25 3.10 10.88 -6.30
N SER A 26 2.29 10.38 -5.36
CA SER A 26 1.93 11.09 -4.13
C SER A 26 2.74 10.64 -2.91
N PHE A 27 3.14 9.38 -2.87
CA PHE A 27 3.77 8.75 -1.71
C PHE A 27 5.24 8.39 -1.93
N GLY A 28 5.77 8.56 -3.14
CA GLY A 28 7.12 8.12 -3.51
C GLY A 28 7.17 6.62 -3.78
N GLU A 29 8.33 5.99 -3.59
CA GLU A 29 8.50 4.57 -3.90
C GLU A 29 7.61 3.66 -3.02
N ILE A 30 6.86 2.76 -3.67
CA ILE A 30 6.02 1.78 -3.00
C ILE A 30 6.47 0.36 -3.39
N GLU A 31 6.83 -0.45 -2.40
CA GLU A 31 7.18 -1.86 -2.60
C GLU A 31 5.97 -2.74 -2.26
N VAL A 32 5.57 -3.63 -3.17
CA VAL A 32 4.48 -4.58 -2.92
C VAL A 32 5.04 -6.00 -2.91
N ASN A 33 4.96 -6.66 -1.75
CA ASN A 33 5.42 -8.03 -1.58
C ASN A 33 4.26 -9.01 -1.80
N LEU A 34 4.27 -9.65 -2.97
CA LEU A 34 3.28 -10.67 -3.33
C LEU A 34 3.60 -12.07 -2.78
N ASN A 35 4.74 -12.27 -2.13
CA ASN A 35 5.17 -13.57 -1.61
C ASN A 35 4.68 -13.84 -0.18
N THR A 36 4.04 -12.86 0.48
CA THR A 36 3.48 -12.98 1.82
C THR A 36 1.97 -13.25 1.78
N SER A 37 1.43 -13.73 2.89
CA SER A 37 -0.01 -13.89 3.11
C SER A 37 -0.33 -13.50 4.56
N PRO A 38 -1.03 -12.35 4.79
CA PRO A 38 -1.50 -11.37 3.80
C PRO A 38 -0.39 -10.68 3.01
N LYS A 39 -0.75 -9.99 1.94
CA LYS A 39 0.21 -9.30 1.06
C LYS A 39 0.71 -8.05 1.78
N GLU A 40 1.94 -7.65 1.53
CA GLU A 40 2.52 -6.49 2.21
C GLU A 40 2.77 -5.34 1.25
N VAL A 41 2.54 -4.12 1.72
CA VAL A 41 2.83 -2.87 1.00
C VAL A 41 3.72 -2.01 1.88
N THR A 42 4.90 -1.65 1.37
CA THR A 42 5.92 -0.94 2.12
C THR A 42 6.24 0.39 1.46
N LEU A 43 6.26 1.47 2.23
CA LEU A 43 6.52 2.82 1.75
C LEU A 43 7.05 3.74 2.85
N GLU A 44 7.58 4.89 2.43
CA GLU A 44 8.00 5.96 3.34
C GLU A 44 6.76 6.71 3.86
N ILE A 45 6.53 6.65 5.18
CA ILE A 45 5.49 7.42 5.87
C ILE A 45 6.19 8.31 6.92
N PRO A 46 6.46 9.59 6.61
CA PRO A 46 7.06 10.55 7.55
C PRO A 46 6.08 11.07 8.62
N THR A 47 4.76 11.08 8.35
CA THR A 47 3.75 11.63 9.27
C THR A 47 2.54 10.73 9.40
N GLU A 48 1.81 10.86 10.51
CA GLU A 48 0.55 10.13 10.72
C GLU A 48 -0.54 10.53 9.73
N GLU A 49 -0.57 11.80 9.31
CA GLU A 49 -1.51 12.30 8.29
C GLU A 49 -1.31 11.59 6.95
N GLN A 50 -0.05 11.38 6.54
CA GLN A 50 0.27 10.64 5.33
C GLN A 50 -0.14 9.17 5.45
N GLU A 51 -0.03 8.57 6.64
CA GLU A 51 -0.54 7.21 6.88
C GLU A 51 -2.05 7.11 6.71
N VAL A 52 -2.79 8.05 7.30
CA VAL A 52 -4.26 8.12 7.21
C VAL A 52 -4.68 8.28 5.75
N THR A 53 -3.99 9.15 5.01
CA THR A 53 -4.25 9.38 3.59
C THR A 53 -3.96 8.13 2.78
N PHE A 54 -2.81 7.47 2.99
CA PHE A 54 -2.46 6.23 2.31
C PHE A 54 -3.52 5.13 2.52
N LYS A 55 -3.98 4.93 3.76
CA LYS A 55 -5.03 3.92 4.05
C LYS A 55 -6.34 4.25 3.33
N LYS A 56 -6.72 5.53 3.26
CA LYS A 56 -7.92 5.98 2.55
C LYS A 56 -7.81 5.71 1.05
N GLU A 57 -6.70 6.09 0.43
CA GLU A 57 -6.46 5.85 -1.00
C GLU A 57 -6.44 4.35 -1.33
N MET A 58 -5.77 3.52 -0.51
CA MET A 58 -5.80 2.06 -0.65
C MET A 58 -7.23 1.51 -0.62
N GLN A 59 -8.04 1.97 0.32
CA GLN A 59 -9.44 1.56 0.44
C GLN A 59 -10.28 2.01 -0.77
N GLU A 60 -10.06 3.22 -1.29
CA GLU A 60 -10.73 3.74 -2.49
C GLU A 60 -10.36 2.95 -3.76
N LEU A 61 -9.13 2.45 -3.83
CA LEU A 61 -8.68 1.53 -4.88
C LEU A 61 -9.20 0.08 -4.70
N GLY A 62 -9.85 -0.23 -3.58
CA GLY A 62 -10.41 -1.56 -3.28
C GLY A 62 -9.46 -2.50 -2.53
N PHE A 63 -8.35 -1.99 -2.00
CA PHE A 63 -7.39 -2.73 -1.20
C PHE A 63 -7.61 -2.45 0.28
N GLU A 64 -7.90 -3.51 1.05
CA GLU A 64 -8.19 -3.39 2.47
C GLU A 64 -6.91 -3.54 3.28
N ILE A 65 -6.54 -2.52 4.06
CA ILE A 65 -5.44 -2.59 5.03
C ILE A 65 -5.96 -3.25 6.31
N ILE A 66 -5.28 -4.30 6.79
CA ILE A 66 -5.73 -5.11 7.93
C ILE A 66 -4.74 -5.13 9.11
N ASP A 67 -3.51 -4.61 8.94
CA ASP A 67 -2.47 -4.55 9.98
C ASP A 67 -1.42 -3.47 9.64
N ASN A 68 -0.83 -2.84 10.67
CA ASN A 68 -0.05 -1.59 10.60
C ASN A 68 1.13 -1.53 11.58
#